data_AF-A0A1B6IXG1-F1
#
_entry.id   AF-A0A1B6IXG1-F1
#
_cell.length_a   1.000
_cell.length_b   1.000
_cell.length_c   1.000
_cell.angle_alpha   90.00
_cell.angle_beta   90.00
_cell.angle_gamma   90.00
#
_symmetry.space_group_name_H-M   'P 1'
#
loop_
_entity.id
_entity.type
_entity.pdbx_description
1 polymer ?
#
loop_
_entity_poly.entity_id
_entity_poly.type
_entity_poly.pdbx_seq_one_letter_code
_entity_poly.pdbx_strand_id
1 'polypeptide(L)'
;FCDMISDNAVVVVKTYTLEVYKFESVLDENWPLEYFFFVDGTESHSSKEGHDLMATEHEHGRLFNVYIVTCGFFVGFTTKHSFVFHVWDLHKGGKLKRVECPVVLDGREVYCSLVASEKQSTDFVV
;
A
#
# COMPACT_ATOMS: atom_id res chain seq x y z
N PHE A 1 3.25 -3.48 -10.00
CA PHE A 1 4.33 -4.24 -9.32
C PHE A 1 3.73 -5.51 -8.74
N CYS A 2 4.49 -6.61 -8.71
CA CYS A 2 4.05 -7.89 -8.16
C CYS A 2 5.22 -8.54 -7.43
N ASP A 3 5.00 -9.00 -6.20
CA ASP A 3 6.05 -9.62 -5.39
C ASP A 3 5.48 -10.61 -4.36
N MET A 4 6.32 -11.55 -3.94
CA MET A 4 6.02 -12.47 -2.84
C MET A 4 6.23 -11.74 -1.51
N ILE A 5 5.23 -11.73 -0.65
CA ILE A 5 5.34 -11.16 0.71
C ILE A 5 5.48 -12.23 1.78
N SER A 6 5.15 -13.48 1.45
CA SER A 6 5.40 -14.67 2.27
C SER A 6 5.40 -15.91 1.38
N ASP A 7 5.66 -17.09 1.95
CA ASP A 7 5.73 -18.35 1.21
C ASP A 7 4.44 -18.69 0.43
N ASN A 8 3.31 -18.15 0.87
CA ASN A 8 1.99 -18.47 0.33
C ASN A 8 1.12 -17.23 0.04
N ALA A 9 1.75 -16.06 -0.09
CA ALA A 9 1.04 -14.83 -0.40
C ALA A 9 1.82 -13.89 -1.32
N VAL A 10 1.10 -13.31 -2.28
CA VAL A 10 1.62 -12.37 -3.28
C VAL A 10 0.85 -11.06 -3.18
N VAL A 11 1.60 -9.96 -3.30
CA VAL A 11 1.04 -8.61 -3.42
C VAL A 11 1.06 -8.16 -4.86
N VAL A 12 -0.04 -7.56 -5.32
CA VAL A 12 -0.16 -6.91 -6.62
C VAL A 12 -0.52 -5.44 -6.38
N VAL A 13 0.35 -4.56 -6.84
CA VAL A 13 0.11 -3.11 -6.83
C VAL A 13 -0.39 -2.70 -8.21
N LYS A 14 -1.66 -2.27 -8.26
CA LYS A 14 -2.33 -1.68 -9.42
C LYS A 14 -2.35 -0.15 -9.28
N THR A 15 -2.97 0.54 -10.24
CA THR A 15 -3.01 2.00 -10.31
C THR A 15 -3.65 2.65 -9.08
N TYR A 16 -4.68 2.03 -8.49
CA TYR A 16 -5.45 2.61 -7.38
C TYR A 16 -5.58 1.67 -6.19
N THR A 17 -5.37 0.38 -6.42
CA THR A 17 -5.52 -0.66 -5.42
C THR A 17 -4.20 -1.39 -5.19
N LEU A 18 -4.03 -1.83 -3.96
CA LEU A 18 -3.10 -2.88 -3.61
C LEU A 18 -3.91 -4.09 -3.20
N GLU A 19 -3.61 -5.23 -3.80
CA GLU A 19 -4.31 -6.49 -3.59
C GLU A 19 -3.34 -7.53 -3.05
N VAL A 20 -3.78 -8.31 -2.07
CA VAL A 20 -3.02 -9.44 -1.55
C VAL A 20 -3.79 -10.72 -1.79
N TYR A 21 -3.12 -11.65 -2.44
CA TYR A 21 -3.63 -12.96 -2.79
C TYR A 21 -2.94 -14.01 -1.96
N LYS A 22 -3.70 -14.99 -1.46
CA LYS A 22 -3.16 -16.20 -0.84
C LYS A 22 -3.30 -17.37 -1.80
N PHE A 23 -2.40 -18.32 -1.70
CA PHE A 23 -2.45 -19.56 -2.47
C PHE A 23 -1.91 -20.72 -1.64
N GLU A 24 -2.33 -21.95 -1.92
CA GLU A 24 -1.69 -23.14 -1.32
C GLU A 24 -0.52 -23.60 -2.19
N SER A 25 -0.64 -23.45 -3.51
CA SER A 25 0.39 -23.73 -4.49
C SER A 25 0.46 -22.63 -5.55
N VAL A 26 1.67 -22.30 -5.99
CA VAL A 26 1.89 -21.36 -7.11
C VAL A 26 1.34 -21.89 -8.44
N LEU A 27 0.99 -23.18 -8.51
CA LEU A 27 0.39 -23.80 -9.68
C LEU A 27 -1.14 -23.77 -9.67
N ASP A 28 -1.75 -23.29 -8.58
CA ASP A 28 -3.21 -23.20 -8.49
C ASP A 28 -3.73 -22.22 -9.55
N GLU A 29 -4.80 -22.63 -10.25
CA GLU A 29 -5.40 -21.81 -11.32
C GLU A 29 -6.06 -20.53 -10.78
N ASN A 30 -6.47 -20.54 -9.51
CA ASN A 30 -7.14 -19.43 -8.85
C ASN A 30 -6.52 -19.18 -7.48
N TRP A 31 -6.07 -17.95 -7.25
CA TRP A 31 -5.62 -17.50 -5.94
C TRP A 31 -6.69 -16.61 -5.31
N PRO A 32 -7.28 -16.98 -4.16
CA PRO A 32 -8.24 -16.13 -3.48
C PRO A 32 -7.61 -14.79 -3.09
N LEU A 33 -8.36 -13.71 -3.35
CA LEU A 33 -8.07 -12.40 -2.78
C LEU A 33 -8.34 -12.46 -1.28
N GLU A 34 -7.36 -12.10 -0.47
CA GLU A 34 -7.50 -12.02 0.99
C GLU A 34 -8.06 -10.65 1.37
N TYR A 35 -7.37 -9.59 0.94
CA TYR A 35 -7.78 -8.20 1.14
C TYR A 35 -7.22 -7.31 0.05
N PHE A 36 -7.82 -6.14 -0.07
CA PHE A 36 -7.30 -5.05 -0.86
C PHE A 36 -7.46 -3.73 -0.10
N PHE A 37 -6.64 -2.75 -0.47
CA PHE A 37 -6.74 -1.40 0.05
C PHE A 37 -6.58 -0.40 -1.08
N PHE A 38 -7.25 0.74 -0.91
CA PHE A 38 -7.05 1.88 -1.77
C PHE A 38 -5.80 2.65 -1.35
N VAL A 39 -5.06 3.07 -2.35
CA VAL A 39 -3.76 3.71 -2.19
C VAL A 39 -3.87 5.11 -1.60
N ASP A 40 -4.98 5.80 -1.86
CA ASP A 40 -5.29 7.08 -1.23
C ASP A 40 -5.53 6.97 0.29
N GLY A 41 -5.51 5.75 0.81
CA GLY A 41 -5.68 5.49 2.23
C GLY A 41 -7.12 5.34 2.67
N THR A 42 -8.06 5.23 1.73
CA THR A 42 -9.42 4.73 1.96
C THR A 42 -9.33 3.28 2.43
N GLU A 43 -10.26 2.88 3.29
CA GLU A 43 -10.18 1.73 4.19
C GLU A 43 -9.80 0.39 3.52
N SER A 44 -9.26 -0.53 4.33
CA SER A 44 -9.04 -1.92 3.94
C SER A 44 -10.37 -2.65 3.86
N HIS A 45 -10.56 -3.43 2.80
CA HIS A 45 -11.74 -4.25 2.64
C HIS A 45 -11.34 -5.72 2.50
N SER A 46 -12.08 -6.58 3.21
CA SER A 46 -11.97 -8.02 3.03
C SER A 46 -12.59 -8.41 1.68
N SER A 47 -12.16 -9.53 1.08
CA SER A 47 -12.69 -9.95 -0.22
C SER A 47 -14.22 -10.16 -0.25
N LYS A 48 -14.85 -10.41 0.90
CA LYS A 48 -16.31 -10.52 1.02
C LYS A 48 -17.04 -9.19 0.83
N GLU A 49 -16.36 -8.06 1.04
CA GLU A 49 -16.91 -6.70 0.96
C GLU A 49 -16.50 -5.98 -0.33
N GLY A 50 -15.52 -6.51 -1.07
CA GLY A 50 -14.86 -5.84 -2.19
C GLY A 50 -15.59 -5.80 -3.52
N HIS A 51 -16.53 -6.72 -3.74
CA HIS A 51 -17.21 -6.85 -5.04
C HIS A 51 -18.10 -5.65 -5.39
N ASP A 52 -18.65 -4.95 -4.40
CA ASP A 52 -19.51 -3.76 -4.62
C ASP A 52 -18.70 -2.45 -4.74
N LEU A 53 -17.50 -2.39 -4.18
CA LEU A 53 -16.69 -1.16 -4.11
C LEU A 53 -15.85 -0.89 -5.36
N MET A 54 -15.47 -1.95 -6.09
CA MET A 54 -14.76 -1.82 -7.38
C MET A 54 -15.63 -1.19 -8.48
N ALA A 55 -16.96 -1.16 -8.31
CA ALA A 55 -17.89 -0.60 -9.30
C ALA A 55 -18.02 0.93 -9.24
N THR A 56 -17.56 1.58 -8.16
CA THR A 56 -17.73 3.02 -7.90
C THR A 56 -16.53 3.89 -8.28
N GLU A 57 -15.47 3.31 -8.84
CA GLU A 57 -14.23 4.03 -9.14
C GLU A 57 -14.25 4.80 -10.47
N HIS A 58 -14.89 5.98 -10.50
CA HIS A 58 -14.73 6.91 -11.64
C HIS A 58 -14.25 8.33 -11.29
N GLU A 59 -13.93 8.65 -10.03
CA GLU A 59 -13.49 10.02 -9.67
C GLU A 59 -12.15 10.15 -8.94
N HIS A 60 -11.45 9.04 -8.65
CA HIS A 60 -10.19 9.09 -7.92
C HIS A 60 -9.02 9.20 -8.90
N GLY A 61 -8.59 10.45 -9.14
CA GLY A 61 -7.49 10.81 -10.03
C GLY A 61 -6.18 10.06 -9.76
N ARG A 62 -5.32 9.98 -10.78
CA ARG A 62 -4.00 9.32 -10.77
C ARG A 62 -3.28 9.47 -9.42
N LEU A 63 -3.07 8.37 -8.72
CA LEU A 63 -2.72 8.37 -7.30
C LEU A 63 -1.30 7.96 -6.94
N PHE A 64 -0.37 7.92 -7.90
CA PHE A 64 1.02 7.61 -7.58
C PHE A 64 2.04 8.44 -8.33
N ASN A 65 2.98 9.00 -7.56
CA ASN A 65 4.31 9.37 -8.05
C ASN A 65 5.42 8.45 -7.47
N VAL A 66 5.27 7.86 -6.27
CA VAL A 66 6.26 6.95 -5.65
C VAL A 66 5.57 5.95 -4.71
N TYR A 67 5.98 4.67 -4.74
CA TYR A 67 5.64 3.67 -3.72
C TYR A 67 6.85 2.79 -3.41
N ILE A 68 6.86 2.19 -2.22
CA ILE A 68 7.86 1.20 -1.81
C ILE A 68 7.14 -0.03 -1.25
N VAL A 69 7.56 -1.21 -1.70
CA VAL A 69 7.18 -2.49 -1.10
C VAL A 69 8.44 -3.13 -0.55
N THR A 70 8.47 -3.44 0.75
CA THR A 70 9.61 -4.13 1.36
C THR A 70 9.19 -4.87 2.62
N CYS A 71 9.74 -6.08 2.82
CA CYS A 71 9.57 -6.86 4.05
C CYS A 71 8.12 -6.97 4.56
N GLY A 72 7.14 -7.12 3.65
CA GLY A 72 5.73 -7.20 4.03
C GLY A 72 5.08 -5.86 4.41
N PHE A 73 5.71 -4.73 4.09
CA PHE A 73 5.13 -3.41 4.24
C PHE A 73 4.96 -2.73 2.89
N PHE A 74 3.88 -1.96 2.78
CA PHE A 74 3.65 -1.06 1.66
C PHE A 74 3.63 0.38 2.16
N VAL A 75 4.36 1.25 1.46
CA VAL A 75 4.37 2.68 1.69
C VAL A 75 3.89 3.38 0.42
N GLY A 76 2.68 3.90 0.46
CA GLY A 76 2.07 4.69 -0.61
C GLY A 76 2.14 6.18 -0.30
N PHE A 77 2.35 7.00 -1.34
CA PHE A 77 2.37 8.45 -1.25
C PHE A 77 1.33 9.08 -2.17
N THR A 78 0.48 9.94 -1.61
CA THR A 78 -0.52 10.71 -2.37
C THR A 78 -0.21 12.21 -2.31
N THR A 79 -0.35 12.89 -3.45
CA THR A 79 -0.19 14.34 -3.56
C THR A 79 -1.52 15.09 -3.53
N LYS A 80 -2.67 14.39 -3.49
CA LYS A 80 -3.99 15.00 -3.78
C LYS A 80 -4.43 15.99 -2.70
N HIS A 81 -4.08 15.77 -1.43
CA HIS A 81 -4.64 16.56 -0.32
C HIS A 81 -3.67 16.93 0.82
N SER A 82 -2.51 16.30 0.89
CA SER A 82 -1.44 16.60 1.84
C SER A 82 -0.34 15.61 1.51
N PHE A 83 0.94 16.02 1.58
CA PHE A 83 2.07 15.13 1.35
C PHE A 83 2.10 14.07 2.45
N VAL A 84 1.40 12.96 2.24
CA VAL A 84 1.13 11.98 3.29
C VAL A 84 1.58 10.62 2.80
N PHE A 85 2.35 9.95 3.65
CA PHE A 85 2.67 8.55 3.49
C PHE A 85 1.66 7.69 4.26
N HIS A 86 1.18 6.68 3.58
CA HIS A 86 0.29 5.66 4.12
C HIS A 86 1.09 4.37 4.23
N VAL A 87 1.30 3.92 5.46
CA VAL A 87 2.05 2.69 5.75
C VAL A 87 1.08 1.58 6.08
N TRP A 88 1.19 0.47 5.37
CA TRP A 88 0.33 -0.71 5.49
C TRP A 88 1.15 -1.95 5.86
N ASP A 89 0.61 -2.76 6.76
CA ASP A 89 1.09 -4.11 7.08
C ASP A 89 0.42 -5.09 6.12
N LEU A 90 1.21 -5.62 5.19
CA LEU A 90 0.73 -6.55 4.16
C LEU A 90 0.53 -7.96 4.66
N HIS A 91 0.88 -8.28 5.91
CA HIS A 91 0.54 -9.58 6.50
C HIS A 91 -0.82 -9.52 7.19
N LYS A 92 -1.12 -8.38 7.82
CA LYS A 92 -2.37 -8.16 8.56
C LYS A 92 -3.48 -7.54 7.71
N GLY A 93 -3.14 -6.99 6.54
CA GLY A 93 -4.07 -6.29 5.66
C GLY A 93 -4.57 -4.97 6.25
N GLY A 94 -3.77 -4.33 7.11
CA GLY A 94 -4.21 -3.19 7.91
C GLY A 94 -3.27 -1.99 7.82
N LYS A 95 -3.84 -0.80 7.91
CA LYS A 95 -3.07 0.45 7.93
C LYS A 95 -2.37 0.58 9.27
N LEU A 96 -1.05 0.68 9.25
CA LEU A 96 -0.26 0.87 10.46
C LEU A 96 -0.24 2.33 10.88
N LYS A 97 0.04 3.23 9.92
CA LYS A 97 0.27 4.63 10.23
C LYS A 97 0.00 5.54 9.04
N ARG A 98 -0.46 6.74 9.35
CA ARG A 98 -0.46 7.92 8.48
C ARG A 98 0.68 8.82 8.92
N VAL A 99 1.55 9.22 8.00
CA VAL A 99 2.72 10.05 8.29
C VAL A 99 2.62 11.30 7.42
N GLU A 100 2.52 12.46 8.06
CA GLU A 100 2.56 13.74 7.37
C GLU A 100 4.01 14.06 7.03
N CYS A 101 4.28 14.29 5.74
CA CYS A 101 5.57 14.77 5.28
C CYS A 101 5.66 16.27 5.57
N PRO A 102 6.64 16.72 6.37
CA PRO A 102 6.80 18.14 6.68
C PRO A 102 7.29 18.97 5.48
N VAL A 103 7.68 18.32 4.38
CA VAL A 103 8.25 18.98 3.21
C VAL A 103 7.13 19.50 2.30
N VAL A 104 7.11 20.83 2.10
CA VAL A 104 6.33 21.46 1.04
C VAL A 104 7.06 21.22 -0.29
N LEU A 105 6.49 20.39 -1.16
CA LEU A 105 7.09 20.09 -2.46
C LEU A 105 6.79 21.19 -3.46
N ASP A 106 7.74 22.10 -3.64
CA ASP A 106 7.72 23.11 -4.70
C ASP A 106 8.22 22.51 -6.03
N GLY A 107 7.57 21.43 -6.49
CA GLY A 107 7.86 20.78 -7.77
C GLY A 107 9.17 19.98 -7.86
N ARG A 108 9.86 19.72 -6.73
CA ARG A 108 11.08 18.89 -6.70
C ARG A 108 10.78 17.41 -6.45
N GLU A 109 11.58 16.55 -7.06
CA GLU A 109 11.56 15.09 -6.83
C GLU A 109 11.80 14.78 -5.35
N VAL A 110 10.97 13.89 -4.79
CA VAL A 110 11.10 13.44 -3.40
C VAL A 110 11.82 12.12 -3.39
N TYR A 111 12.98 12.12 -2.75
CA TYR A 111 13.73 10.91 -2.47
C TYR A 111 13.34 10.43 -1.09
N CYS A 112 12.60 9.32 -1.02
CA CYS A 112 12.26 8.66 0.22
C CYS A 112 13.17 7.44 0.40
N SER A 113 13.77 7.29 1.57
CA SER A 113 14.52 6.09 1.92
C SER A 113 13.93 5.43 3.16
N LEU A 114 13.91 4.10 3.17
CA LEU A 114 13.54 3.34 4.36
C LEU A 114 14.82 3.05 5.14
N VAL A 115 14.86 3.51 6.38
CA VAL A 115 15.99 3.31 7.29
C VAL A 115 15.59 2.34 8.40
N ALA A 116 16.43 1.34 8.66
CA ALA A 116 16.25 0.45 9.80
C ALA A 116 16.51 1.23 11.09
N SER A 117 15.54 1.28 12.00
CA SER A 117 15.70 1.90 13.33
C SER A 117 15.85 0.82 14.40
N GLU A 118 16.89 0.94 15.22
CA GLU A 118 17.11 0.07 16.41
C GLU A 118 16.13 0.39 17.55
N LYS A 119 15.39 1.50 17.47
CA LYS A 119 14.35 1.89 18.43
C LYS A 119 12.99 1.85 17.75
N GLN A 120 12.07 1.04 18.30
CA GLN A 120 10.67 0.93 17.85
C GLN A 120 9.85 2.22 18.03
N SER A 121 10.39 3.28 18.63
CA SER A 121 9.69 4.55 18.82
C SER A 121 10.28 5.68 17.97
N THR A 122 9.42 6.17 17.08
CA THR A 122 9.26 7.58 16.63
C THR A 122 10.12 8.22 15.54
N ASP A 123 11.12 7.60 14.93
CA ASP A 123 12.02 8.40 14.07
C ASP A 123 11.92 8.07 12.59
N PHE A 124 11.18 8.90 11.85
CA PHE A 124 11.54 9.22 10.47
C PHE A 124 12.64 10.27 10.54
N VAL A 125 13.84 9.94 10.06
CA VAL A 125 14.90 10.93 9.83
C VAL A 125 14.61 11.54 8.46
N VAL A 126 14.25 12.83 8.45
CA VAL A 126 14.08 13.64 7.24
C VAL A 126 15.44 14.16 6.79
#